data_AF-A0A8X7VC28-F1
#
_entry.id   AF-A0A8X7VC28-F1
#
_cell.length_a   1.000
_cell.length_b   1.000
_cell.length_c   1.000
_cell.angle_alpha   90.00
_cell.angle_beta   90.00
_cell.angle_gamma   90.00
#
_symmetry.space_group_name_H-M   'P 1'
#
loop_
_entity.id
_entity.type
_entity.pdbx_description
1 polymer ?
#
loop_
_entity_poly.entity_id
_entity_poly.type
_entity_poly.pdbx_seq_one_letter_code
_entity_poly.pdbx_strand_id
1 'polypeptide(L)'
;MGRYSYSQPSSSSASIDITSLLEAEGQLYADEAQSSFDNGEPFQNQPQPEGDDGIPTICYCGSEPVVATAYTEKDPGHRYFTCNNMEIRRLKEAIAEREQKLLLLEKTVKLMVCLLVVIGLVILVLHGVASKASMGSVLSPVQWPKK
;
A
#
# COMPACT_ATOMS: atom_id res chain seq x y z
N MET A 1 -28.78 -14.69 -9.07
CA MET A 1 -28.55 -16.03 -8.48
C MET A 1 -27.35 -15.96 -7.55
N GLY A 2 -27.41 -16.64 -6.39
CA GLY A 2 -26.25 -16.90 -5.52
C GLY A 2 -26.11 -16.02 -4.27
N ARG A 3 -26.92 -16.25 -3.23
CA ARG A 3 -26.52 -15.94 -1.85
C ARG A 3 -25.79 -17.17 -1.31
N TYR A 4 -24.47 -17.21 -1.41
CA TYR A 4 -23.68 -18.24 -0.74
C TYR A 4 -23.62 -17.89 0.76
N SER A 5 -24.48 -18.53 1.55
CA SER A 5 -24.47 -18.45 3.00
C SER A 5 -23.67 -19.64 3.53
N TYR A 6 -22.41 -19.41 3.86
CA TYR A 6 -21.56 -20.42 4.48
C TYR A 6 -21.89 -20.48 5.97
N SER A 7 -22.68 -21.47 6.38
CA SER A 7 -22.90 -21.78 7.79
C SER A 7 -21.72 -22.62 8.29
N GLN A 8 -20.75 -21.99 8.94
CA GLN A 8 -19.70 -22.74 9.65
C GLN A 8 -20.37 -23.62 10.72
N PRO A 9 -20.11 -24.94 10.73
CA PRO A 9 -20.50 -25.76 11.85
C PRO A 9 -19.75 -25.23 13.08
N SER A 10 -20.49 -24.76 14.08
CA SER A 10 -19.90 -24.41 15.37
C SER A 10 -19.28 -25.67 15.95
N SER A 11 -17.98 -25.65 16.22
CA SER A 11 -17.26 -26.75 16.86
C SER A 11 -17.92 -27.08 18.19
N SER A 12 -18.83 -28.05 18.20
CA SER A 12 -19.35 -28.62 19.44
C SER A 12 -18.19 -29.31 20.13
N SER A 13 -17.98 -28.99 21.40
CA SER A 13 -16.99 -29.60 22.30
C SER A 13 -17.34 -31.05 22.65
N ALA A 14 -17.66 -31.86 21.65
CA ALA A 14 -17.64 -33.30 21.77
C ALA A 14 -16.17 -33.70 21.81
N SER A 15 -15.72 -34.23 22.95
CA SER A 15 -14.40 -34.82 23.11
C SER A 15 -14.25 -35.90 22.04
N ILE A 16 -13.59 -35.55 20.95
CA ILE A 16 -13.25 -36.49 19.89
C ILE A 16 -12.34 -37.53 20.54
N ASP A 17 -12.80 -38.78 20.57
CA ASP A 17 -12.01 -39.90 21.06
C ASP A 17 -10.87 -40.13 20.07
N ILE A 18 -9.70 -39.55 20.41
CA ILE A 18 -8.47 -39.56 19.62
C ILE A 18 -8.08 -40.99 19.25
N THR A 19 -8.42 -41.96 20.11
CA THR A 19 -8.17 -43.38 19.91
C THR A 19 -8.89 -43.93 18.67
N SER A 20 -10.17 -43.57 18.49
CA SER A 20 -10.97 -44.01 17.35
C SER A 20 -10.48 -43.42 16.01
N LEU A 21 -9.93 -42.21 16.02
CA LEU A 21 -9.33 -41.58 14.84
C LEU A 21 -8.01 -42.25 14.44
N LEU A 22 -7.15 -42.55 15.41
CA LEU A 22 -5.89 -43.27 15.16
C LEU A 22 -6.14 -44.68 14.62
N GLU A 23 -7.16 -45.37 15.12
CA GLU A 23 -7.52 -46.70 14.63
C GLU A 23 -8.05 -46.67 13.20
N ALA A 24 -8.87 -45.68 12.85
CA ALA A 24 -9.34 -45.47 11.49
C ALA A 24 -8.18 -45.14 10.52
N GLU A 25 -7.21 -44.35 10.97
CA GLU A 25 -6.01 -44.04 10.17
C GLU A 25 -5.14 -45.29 9.97
N GLY A 26 -4.94 -46.10 11.01
CA GLY A 26 -4.21 -47.37 10.91
C GLY A 26 -4.84 -48.39 9.95
N GLN A 27 -6.17 -48.43 9.87
CA GLN A 27 -6.88 -49.29 8.91
C GLN A 27 -6.67 -48.85 7.47
N LEU A 28 -6.63 -47.54 7.18
CA LEU A 28 -6.36 -47.03 5.83
C LEU A 28 -4.96 -47.43 5.34
N TYR A 29 -3.94 -47.33 6.21
CA TYR A 29 -2.58 -47.76 5.85
C TYR A 29 -2.46 -49.28 5.62
N ALA A 30 -3.27 -50.08 6.33
CA ALA A 30 -3.30 -51.53 6.13
C ALA A 30 -3.98 -51.93 4.81
N ASP A 31 -5.04 -51.21 4.41
CA ASP A 31 -5.78 -51.44 3.16
C ASP A 31 -4.95 -51.03 1.94
N GLU A 32 -4.19 -49.92 2.03
CA GLU A 32 -3.29 -49.46 0.96
C GLU A 32 -2.14 -50.46 0.71
N ALA A 33 -1.64 -51.12 1.76
CA ALA A 33 -0.61 -52.15 1.63
C ALA A 33 -1.12 -53.42 0.93
N GLN A 34 -2.42 -53.72 1.02
CA GLN A 34 -3.06 -54.84 0.30
C GLN A 34 -3.49 -54.47 -1.12
N SER A 35 -3.75 -53.19 -1.40
CA SER A 35 -4.09 -52.66 -2.74
C SER A 35 -2.92 -52.70 -3.75
N SER A 36 -1.68 -52.91 -3.29
CA SER A 36 -0.50 -52.90 -4.16
C SER A 36 -0.28 -54.23 -4.93
N PHE A 37 -0.99 -55.30 -4.55
CA PHE A 37 -0.73 -56.65 -5.09
C PHE A 37 -1.77 -57.21 -6.05
N ASP A 38 -2.90 -56.53 -6.30
CA ASP A 38 -3.90 -57.01 -7.25
C ASP A 38 -4.44 -55.89 -8.15
N ASN A 39 -4.40 -56.15 -9.46
CA ASN A 39 -4.80 -55.32 -10.62
C ASN A 39 -3.70 -54.34 -11.10
N GLY A 40 -3.22 -54.34 -12.34
CA GLY A 40 -3.77 -54.86 -13.59
C GLY A 40 -3.65 -53.74 -14.64
N GLU A 41 -2.74 -53.94 -15.61
CA GLU A 41 -2.43 -53.11 -16.78
C GLU A 41 -1.80 -51.71 -16.58
N PRO A 42 -0.78 -51.35 -17.40
CA PRO A 42 -0.33 -49.97 -17.53
C PRO A 42 -1.44 -49.16 -18.19
N PHE A 43 -2.14 -48.34 -17.41
CA PHE A 43 -3.01 -47.31 -17.93
C PHE A 43 -2.17 -46.36 -18.81
N GLN A 44 -2.15 -46.61 -20.12
CA GLN A 44 -1.72 -45.60 -21.07
C GLN A 44 -2.69 -44.44 -20.90
N ASN A 45 -2.24 -43.39 -20.22
CA ASN A 45 -2.95 -42.13 -20.18
C ASN A 45 -3.18 -41.72 -21.64
N GLN A 46 -4.44 -41.79 -22.06
CA GLN A 46 -4.87 -41.20 -23.32
C GLN A 46 -4.40 -39.74 -23.27
N PRO A 47 -3.63 -39.24 -24.28
CA PRO A 47 -3.21 -37.86 -24.30
C PRO A 47 -4.46 -36.99 -24.09
N GLN A 48 -4.49 -36.23 -22.99
CA GLN A 48 -5.60 -35.32 -22.78
C GLN A 48 -5.70 -34.41 -24.01
N PRO A 49 -6.92 -34.11 -24.49
CA PRO A 49 -7.08 -33.17 -25.58
C PRO A 49 -6.34 -31.90 -25.17
N GLU A 50 -5.42 -31.42 -26.02
CA GLU A 50 -4.79 -30.12 -25.86
C GLU A 50 -5.93 -29.11 -25.72
N GLY A 51 -6.24 -28.74 -24.48
CA GLY A 51 -7.11 -27.62 -24.21
C GLY A 51 -6.47 -26.46 -24.92
N ASP A 52 -7.19 -25.89 -25.88
CA ASP A 52 -6.88 -24.58 -26.45
C ASP A 52 -7.11 -23.51 -25.38
N ASP A 53 -6.39 -23.64 -24.25
CA ASP A 53 -6.15 -22.58 -23.29
C ASP A 53 -5.05 -21.71 -23.89
N GLY A 54 -5.38 -21.08 -25.02
CA GLY A 54 -4.53 -20.10 -25.67
C GLY A 54 -4.00 -19.12 -24.62
N ILE A 55 -2.71 -18.80 -24.74
CA ILE A 55 -1.99 -17.86 -23.88
C ILE A 55 -2.90 -16.65 -23.58
N PRO A 56 -3.18 -16.34 -22.30
CA PRO A 56 -4.12 -15.28 -21.96
C PRO A 56 -3.62 -13.94 -22.52
N THR A 57 -4.32 -13.43 -23.54
CA THR A 57 -4.00 -12.16 -24.22
C THR A 57 -4.37 -10.93 -23.40
N ILE A 58 -5.21 -11.11 -22.38
CA ILE A 58 -5.67 -10.05 -21.48
C ILE A 58 -5.55 -10.53 -20.04
N CYS A 59 -5.03 -9.68 -19.16
CA CYS A 59 -5.05 -10.00 -17.75
C CYS A 59 -6.42 -9.62 -17.14
N TYR A 60 -6.78 -10.19 -15.98
CA TYR A 60 -8.00 -9.87 -15.22
C TYR A 60 -8.16 -8.37 -14.92
N CYS A 61 -7.06 -7.64 -14.94
CA CYS A 61 -7.01 -6.19 -14.83
C CYS A 61 -7.55 -5.43 -16.07
N GLY A 62 -7.85 -6.11 -17.19
CA GLY A 62 -8.24 -5.53 -18.47
C GLY A 62 -7.10 -4.94 -19.28
N SER A 63 -5.86 -5.02 -18.78
CA SER A 63 -4.64 -4.56 -19.45
C SER A 63 -3.90 -5.70 -20.14
N GLU A 64 -3.12 -5.33 -21.16
CA GLU A 64 -2.25 -6.25 -21.89
C GLU A 64 -1.14 -6.78 -20.96
N PRO A 65 -0.96 -8.10 -20.86
CA PRO A 65 0.00 -8.69 -19.95
C PRO A 65 1.43 -8.42 -20.41
N VAL A 66 2.32 -8.10 -19.46
CA VAL A 66 3.74 -7.88 -19.74
C VAL A 66 4.48 -9.22 -19.68
N VAL A 67 5.24 -9.53 -20.74
CA VAL A 67 6.08 -10.73 -20.79
C VAL A 67 7.36 -10.48 -19.99
N ALA A 68 7.55 -11.19 -18.89
CA ALA A 68 8.79 -11.21 -18.13
C ALA A 68 9.57 -12.49 -18.40
N THR A 69 10.90 -12.41 -18.33
CA THR A 69 11.80 -13.55 -18.49
C THR A 69 12.39 -13.93 -17.15
N ALA A 70 12.16 -15.15 -16.69
CA ALA A 70 12.83 -15.68 -15.51
C ALA A 70 14.25 -16.08 -15.92
N TYR A 71 15.24 -15.56 -15.19
CA TYR A 71 16.61 -16.08 -15.23
C TYR A 71 16.80 -16.96 -14.00
N THR A 72 16.43 -18.23 -14.12
CA THR A 72 16.80 -19.24 -13.12
C THR A 72 17.85 -20.16 -13.72
N GLU A 73 18.79 -20.63 -12.89
CA GLU A 73 19.91 -21.50 -13.34
C GLU A 73 19.41 -22.82 -13.94
N LYS A 74 18.23 -23.28 -13.53
CA LYS A 74 17.59 -24.51 -14.01
C LYS A 74 16.78 -24.33 -15.29
N ASP A 75 16.41 -23.10 -15.65
CA ASP A 75 15.55 -22.86 -16.81
C ASP A 75 15.84 -21.45 -17.41
N PRO A 76 16.95 -21.30 -18.15
CA PRO A 76 17.30 -20.05 -18.80
C PRO A 76 16.33 -19.76 -19.95
N GLY A 77 15.49 -18.73 -19.79
CA GLY A 77 14.64 -18.21 -20.86
C GLY A 77 13.14 -18.51 -20.73
N HIS A 78 12.69 -19.05 -19.60
CA HIS A 78 11.25 -19.21 -19.34
C HIS A 78 10.56 -17.84 -19.32
N ARG A 79 9.59 -17.63 -20.23
CA ARG A 79 8.81 -16.40 -20.34
C ARG A 79 7.47 -16.58 -19.69
N TYR A 80 7.11 -15.70 -18.76
CA TYR A 80 5.82 -15.71 -18.07
C TYR A 80 5.12 -14.36 -18.18
N PHE A 81 3.78 -14.39 -18.19
CA PHE A 81 2.95 -13.20 -18.29
C PHE A 81 2.66 -12.63 -16.90
N THR A 82 2.83 -11.32 -16.73
CA THR A 82 2.62 -10.62 -15.45
C THR A 82 1.74 -9.37 -15.63
N CYS A 83 1.03 -8.94 -14.58
CA CYS A 83 0.27 -7.68 -14.59
C CYS A 83 0.89 -6.65 -13.66
N ASN A 84 1.21 -5.47 -14.21
CA ASN A 84 1.82 -4.35 -13.49
C ASN A 84 0.82 -3.58 -12.58
N ASN A 85 -0.46 -3.97 -12.54
CA ASN A 85 -1.50 -3.18 -11.89
C ASN A 85 -1.28 -2.92 -10.41
N MET A 86 -0.66 -3.86 -9.68
CA MET A 86 -0.36 -3.64 -8.27
C MET A 86 0.69 -2.54 -8.08
N GLU A 87 1.70 -2.52 -8.94
CA GLU A 87 2.78 -1.53 -8.89
C GLU A 87 2.30 -0.15 -9.36
N ILE A 88 1.50 -0.12 -10.44
CA ILE A 88 0.85 1.11 -10.93
C ILE A 88 -0.09 1.70 -9.85
N ARG A 89 -0.86 0.87 -9.15
CA ARG A 89 -1.75 1.34 -8.07
C ARG A 89 -0.93 1.95 -6.92
N ARG A 90 0.13 1.26 -6.47
CA ARG A 90 1.03 1.77 -5.42
C ARG A 90 1.71 3.07 -5.81
N LEU A 91 2.16 3.19 -7.07
CA LEU A 91 2.75 4.41 -7.61
C LEU A 91 1.73 5.56 -7.63
N LYS A 92 0.49 5.31 -8.04
CA LYS A 92 -0.58 6.33 -8.03
C LYS A 92 -0.91 6.80 -6.61
N GLU A 93 -1.03 5.88 -5.66
CA GLU A 93 -1.25 6.22 -4.25
C GLU A 93 -0.08 7.06 -3.69
N ALA A 94 1.15 6.68 -3.99
CA ALA A 94 2.34 7.43 -3.60
C ALA A 94 2.38 8.83 -4.24
N ILE A 95 2.04 8.97 -5.53
CA ILE A 95 1.98 10.27 -6.21
C ILE A 95 0.92 11.16 -5.54
N ALA A 96 -0.29 10.64 -5.31
CA ALA A 96 -1.35 11.40 -4.65
C ALA A 96 -0.94 11.87 -3.23
N GLU A 97 -0.26 11.01 -2.47
CA GLU A 97 0.27 11.37 -1.15
C GLU A 97 1.33 12.49 -1.26
N ARG A 98 2.23 12.43 -2.26
CA ARG A 98 3.25 13.46 -2.49
C ARG A 98 2.63 14.78 -2.92
N GLU A 99 1.62 14.76 -3.78
CA GLU A 99 0.88 15.95 -4.19
C GLU A 99 0.17 16.60 -3.00
N GLN A 100 -0.47 15.81 -2.13
CA GLN A 100 -1.10 16.32 -0.92
C GLN A 100 -0.08 16.95 0.04
N LYS A 101 1.08 16.30 0.23
CA LYS A 101 2.19 16.85 1.04
C LYS A 101 2.76 18.13 0.44
N LEU A 102 2.90 18.20 -0.88
CA LEU A 102 3.38 19.40 -1.57
C LEU A 102 2.41 20.57 -1.38
N LEU A 103 1.11 20.31 -1.50
CA LEU A 103 0.07 21.32 -1.31
C LEU A 103 0.00 21.80 0.15
N LEU A 104 0.22 20.90 1.11
CA LEU A 104 0.36 21.27 2.52
C LEU A 104 1.59 22.16 2.75
N LEU A 105 2.73 21.79 2.16
CA LEU A 105 3.96 22.56 2.28
C LEU A 105 3.79 23.94 1.64
N GLU A 106 3.20 24.03 0.46
CA GLU A 106 2.91 25.29 -0.23
C GLU A 106 2.03 26.21 0.61
N LYS A 107 0.94 25.68 1.20
CA LYS A 107 0.07 26.44 2.09
C LYS A 107 0.80 26.91 3.35
N THR A 108 1.63 26.06 3.94
CA THR A 108 2.39 26.37 5.15
C THR A 108 3.44 27.45 4.88
N VAL A 109 4.14 27.38 3.75
CA VAL A 109 5.10 28.40 3.33
C VAL A 109 4.39 29.73 3.05
N LYS A 110 3.28 29.72 2.30
CA LYS A 110 2.48 30.93 2.06
C LYS A 110 1.98 31.56 3.36
N LEU A 111 1.53 30.74 4.31
CA LEU A 111 1.09 31.21 5.63
C LEU A 111 2.24 31.83 6.42
N MET A 112 3.40 31.18 6.45
CA MET A 112 4.59 31.68 7.13
C MET A 112 5.04 33.03 6.56
N VAL A 113 5.09 33.17 5.23
CA VAL A 113 5.44 34.44 4.57
C VAL A 113 4.41 35.52 4.89
N CYS A 114 3.12 35.20 4.81
CA CYS A 114 2.04 36.14 5.17
C CYS A 114 2.18 36.64 6.62
N LEU A 115 2.47 35.72 7.55
CA LEU A 115 2.64 36.03 8.96
C LEU A 115 3.86 36.92 9.21
N LEU A 116 5.00 36.66 8.54
CA LEU A 116 6.18 37.52 8.62
C LEU A 116 5.92 38.94 8.09
N VAL A 117 5.17 39.07 6.99
CA VAL A 117 4.77 40.37 6.45
C VAL A 117 3.87 41.12 7.43
N VAL A 118 2.87 40.45 8.01
CA VAL A 118 1.97 41.06 8.99
C VAL A 118 2.72 41.50 10.25
N ILE A 119 3.60 40.65 10.80
CA ILE A 119 4.45 41.00 11.93
C ILE A 119 5.32 42.22 11.59
N GLY A 120 5.95 42.23 10.41
CA GLY A 120 6.76 43.36 9.95
C GLY A 120 5.96 44.66 9.86
N LEU A 121 4.74 44.63 9.32
CA LEU A 121 3.85 45.80 9.27
C LEU A 121 3.46 46.30 10.65
N VAL A 122 3.14 45.40 11.58
CA VAL A 122 2.82 45.76 12.98
C VAL A 122 4.02 46.43 13.65
N ILE A 123 5.23 45.86 13.50
CA ILE A 123 6.46 46.45 14.04
C ILE A 123 6.69 47.84 13.44
N LEU A 124 6.55 48.00 12.12
CA LEU A 124 6.71 49.29 11.44
C LEU A 124 5.71 50.34 11.93
N VAL A 125 4.45 49.97 12.19
CA VAL A 125 3.46 50.89 12.76
C VAL A 125 3.82 51.26 14.20
N LEU A 126 4.15 50.29 15.05
CA LEU A 126 4.51 50.54 16.44
C LEU A 126 5.76 51.43 16.56
N HIS A 127 6.81 51.13 15.79
CA HIS A 127 8.06 51.88 15.81
C HIS A 127 7.94 53.22 15.05
N GLY A 128 7.21 53.27 13.94
CA GLY A 128 6.95 54.49 13.19
C GLY A 128 6.13 55.51 14.00
N VAL A 129 5.17 55.05 14.82
CA VAL A 129 4.45 55.89 15.78
C VAL A 129 5.39 56.38 16.89
N ALA A 130 6.30 55.53 17.38
CA ALA A 130 7.30 55.92 18.38
C ALA A 130 8.32 56.96 17.85
N SER A 131 8.79 56.81 16.61
CA SER A 131 9.71 57.78 15.97
C SER A 131 9.07 59.16 15.76
N LYS A 132 7.74 59.22 15.58
CA LYS A 132 7.01 60.48 15.39
C LYS A 132 6.78 61.25 16.71
N ALA A 133 6.88 60.60 17.86
CA ALA A 133 6.78 61.26 19.17
C ALA A 133 8.10 61.90 19.64
N SER A 134 9.25 61.53 19.07
CA SER A 134 10.57 61.97 19.54
C SER A 134 11.09 63.27 18.90
N MET A 135 10.50 63.77 17.81
CA MET A 135 10.94 65.03 17.15
C MET A 135 10.34 66.30 17.78
N GLY A 136 9.73 66.22 18.96
CA GLY A 136 9.05 67.35 19.62
C GLY A 136 9.78 67.99 20.81
N SER A 137 10.94 67.50 21.22
CA SER A 137 11.61 67.94 22.46
C SER A 137 13.07 68.33 22.25
N VAL A 138 13.34 69.28 21.36
CA VAL A 138 14.59 70.06 21.37
C VAL A 138 14.23 71.52 21.16
N LEU A 139 13.92 72.22 22.25
CA LEU A 139 14.22 73.65 22.43
C LEU A 139 13.93 74.02 23.90
N SER A 140 14.94 73.83 24.76
CA SER A 140 14.97 74.55 26.05
C SER A 140 15.86 75.78 25.86
N PRO A 141 15.40 77.00 26.18
CA PRO A 141 16.22 78.19 26.05
C PRO A 141 17.28 78.23 27.15
N VAL A 142 18.54 78.35 26.75
CA VAL A 142 19.66 78.68 27.65
C VAL A 142 19.40 80.05 28.26
N GLN A 143 19.08 80.05 29.56
CA GLN A 143 18.89 81.27 30.34
C GLN A 143 20.25 81.76 30.84
N TRP A 144 20.72 82.88 30.30
CA TRP A 144 21.94 83.55 30.73
C TRP A 144 21.70 84.36 32.01
N PRO A 145 22.64 84.37 32.98
CA PRO A 145 22.50 85.16 34.19
C PRO A 145 22.75 86.64 33.87
N LYS A 146 21.80 87.51 34.23
CA LYS A 146 22.02 88.95 34.25
C LYS A 146 22.75 89.32 35.55
N LYS A 147 23.76 90.19 35.38
CA LYS A 147 24.66 90.75 36.39
C LYS A 147 23.93 91.41 37.55
#